data_AF-A0A954CJ62-F1
#
_entry.id   AF-A0A954CJ62-F1
#
_cell.length_a   1.000
_cell.length_b   1.000
_cell.length_c   1.000
_cell.angle_alpha   90.00
_cell.angle_beta   90.00
_cell.angle_gamma   90.00
#
_symmetry.space_group_name_H-M   'P 1'
#
loop_
_entity.id
_entity.type
_entity.pdbx_description
1 polymer ?
#
loop_
_entity_poly.entity_id
_entity_poly.type
_entity_poly.pdbx_seq_one_letter_code
_entity_poly.pdbx_strand_id
1 'polypeptide(L)' 'MSNLADELSAHISAKYNGGAAITGEDSLFYSGMIDSLGIAEIARFLSDKVGRTLDATEIVENDFDTVNLLVQWATGASA' A
#
# COMPACT_ATOMS: atom_id res chain seq x y z
N MET A 1 -18.38 -6.96 -0.23
CA MET A 1 -17.75 -5.88 0.58
C MET A 1 -16.31 -5.82 0.11
N SER A 2 -15.88 -4.72 -0.51
CA SER A 2 -14.46 -4.57 -0.85
C SER A 2 -13.69 -4.43 0.45
N ASN A 3 -12.65 -5.26 0.62
CA ASN A 3 -11.70 -5.08 1.72
C ASN A 3 -10.67 -4.02 1.30
N LEU A 4 -10.12 -3.27 2.26
CA LEU A 4 -9.15 -2.19 1.98
C LEU A 4 -7.93 -2.71 1.18
N ALA A 5 -7.54 -3.96 1.43
CA ALA A 5 -6.48 -4.64 0.68
C ALA A 5 -6.83 -4.84 -0.81
N ASP A 6 -8.07 -5.17 -1.15
CA ASP A 6 -8.51 -5.29 -2.55
C ASP A 6 -8.49 -3.92 -3.24
N GLU A 7 -8.93 -2.87 -2.54
CA GLU A 7 -8.92 -1.51 -3.06
C GLU A 7 -7.51 -0.98 -3.29
N LEU A 8 -6.59 -1.23 -2.35
CA LEU A 8 -5.18 -0.85 -2.49
C LEU A 8 -4.51 -1.65 -3.62
N SER A 9 -4.74 -2.96 -3.68
CA SER A 9 -4.17 -3.82 -4.73
C SER A 9 -4.64 -3.38 -6.12
N ALA A 10 -5.93 -3.06 -6.27
CA ALA A 10 -6.48 -2.52 -7.52
C ALA A 10 -5.88 -1.15 -7.87
N HIS A 11 -5.68 -0.28 -6.88
CA HIS A 11 -5.06 1.03 -7.08
C HIS A 11 -3.62 0.91 -7.57
N ILE A 12 -2.82 0.06 -6.92
CA ILE A 12 -1.42 -0.17 -7.29
C ILE A 12 -1.34 -0.85 -8.67
N SER A 13 -2.17 -1.87 -8.91
CA SER A 13 -2.22 -2.59 -10.18
C SER A 13 -2.48 -1.66 -11.37
N ALA A 14 -3.50 -0.82 -11.26
CA ALA A 14 -3.88 0.11 -12.31
C ALA A 14 -2.79 1.15 -12.61
N LYS A 15 -1.98 1.51 -11.61
CA LYS A 15 -1.02 2.61 -11.71
C LYS A 15 0.41 2.19 -12.00
N TYR A 16 0.86 1.10 -11.40
CA TYR A 16 2.27 0.67 -11.40
C TYR A 16 2.50 -0.66 -12.13
N ASN A 17 1.47 -1.51 -12.24
CA ASN A 17 1.61 -2.86 -12.82
C ASN A 17 0.84 -3.03 -14.15
N GLY A 18 0.47 -1.92 -14.81
CA GLY A 18 -0.23 -1.95 -16.11
C GLY A 18 -1.58 -2.68 -16.09
N GLY A 19 -2.22 -2.78 -14.93
CA GLY A 19 -3.48 -3.50 -14.74
C GLY A 19 -3.32 -5.00 -14.49
N ALA A 20 -2.09 -5.52 -14.36
CA ALA A 20 -1.88 -6.91 -13.95
C ALA A 20 -2.22 -7.08 -12.46
N ALA A 21 -2.92 -8.17 -12.13
CA ALA A 21 -3.37 -8.43 -10.77
C ALA A 21 -2.20 -8.48 -9.78
N ILE A 22 -2.40 -7.87 -8.62
CA ILE A 22 -1.48 -7.87 -7.49
C ILE A 22 -2.22 -8.52 -6.33
N THR A 23 -1.53 -9.35 -5.58
CA THR A 23 -2.01 -10.02 -4.38
C THR A 23 -1.51 -9.32 -3.12
N GLY A 24 -2.12 -9.66 -1.99
CA GLY A 24 -1.76 -9.07 -0.69
C GLY A 24 -0.32 -9.31 -0.24
N GLU A 25 0.34 -10.32 -0.80
CA GLU A 25 1.67 -10.82 -0.41
C GLU A 25 2.76 -10.47 -1.43
N ASP A 26 2.39 -9.87 -2.57
CA ASP A 26 3.37 -9.47 -3.58
C ASP A 26 4.26 -8.35 -3.07
N SER A 27 5.55 -8.49 -3.36
CA SER A 27 6.57 -7.48 -3.05
C SER A 27 6.41 -6.26 -3.94
N LEU A 28 6.34 -5.08 -3.33
CA LEU A 28 6.08 -3.80 -3.99
C LEU A 28 7.35 -2.96 -4.13
N PHE A 29 8.22 -2.96 -3.12
CA PHE A 29 9.43 -2.15 -3.11
C PHE A 29 10.63 -2.95 -3.61
N TYR A 30 10.83 -4.17 -3.10
CA TYR A 30 11.96 -5.01 -3.55
C TYR A 30 11.84 -5.43 -5.02
N SER A 31 10.63 -5.50 -5.55
CA SER A 31 10.40 -5.74 -6.99
C SER A 31 10.68 -4.51 -7.87
N GLY A 32 10.86 -3.32 -7.27
CA GLY A 32 10.97 -2.05 -7.99
C GLY A 32 9.64 -1.59 -8.61
N MET A 33 8.50 -2.14 -8.18
CA MET A 33 7.19 -1.73 -8.65
C MET A 33 6.82 -0.32 -8.18
N ILE A 34 7.27 0.04 -6.97
CA ILE A 34 6.93 1.32 -6.33
C ILE A 34 8.21 2.02 -5.89
N ASP A 35 8.37 3.27 -6.33
CA ASP A 35 9.42 4.18 -5.86
C ASP A 35 8.94 5.06 -4.69
N SER A 36 9.85 5.85 -4.12
CA SER A 36 9.57 6.80 -3.02
C SER A 36 8.40 7.76 -3.27
N LEU A 37 8.14 8.13 -4.52
CA LEU A 37 6.96 8.93 -4.88
C LEU A 37 5.66 8.12 -4.74
N GLY A 38 5.68 6.85 -5.13
CA GLY A 38 4.53 5.97 -5.01
C GLY A 38 4.19 5.65 -3.56
N ILE A 39 5.18 5.64 -2.65
CA ILE A 39 4.98 5.54 -1.20
C ILE A 39 4.10 6.68 -0.69
N ALA A 40 4.43 7.93 -1.05
CA ALA A 40 3.66 9.10 -0.62
C ALA A 40 2.21 9.04 -1.13
N GLU A 41 1.99 8.51 -2.32
CA GLU A 41 0.66 8.36 -2.89
C GLU A 41 -0.14 7.23 -2.25
N ILE A 42 0.50 6.10 -1.92
CA ILE A 42 -0.12 5.01 -1.15
C ILE A 42 -0.52 5.51 0.24
N ALA A 43 0.38 6.20 0.95
CA ALA A 43 0.08 6.77 2.26
C ALA A 43 -1.11 7.73 2.20
N ARG A 44 -1.19 8.56 1.14
CA ARG A 44 -2.33 9.45 0.90
C ARG A 44 -3.62 8.68 0.61
N PHE A 45 -3.57 7.66 -0.24
CA PHE A 45 -4.72 6.80 -0.54
C PHE A 45 -5.26 6.13 0.72
N LEU A 46 -4.37 5.53 1.51
CA LEU A 46 -4.72 4.87 2.76
C LEU A 46 -5.27 5.88 3.77
N SER A 47 -4.66 7.07 3.90
CA SER A 47 -5.14 8.14 4.79
C SER A 47 -6.58 8.54 4.49
N ASP A 48 -6.93 8.70 3.21
CA ASP A 48 -8.29 9.00 2.76
C ASP A 48 -9.27 7.88 3.14
N LYS A 49 -8.86 6.62 2.98
CA LYS A 49 -9.69 5.45 3.28
C LYS A 49 -9.91 5.23 4.77
N VAL A 50 -8.88 5.43 5.61
CA VAL A 50 -8.97 5.21 7.05
C VAL A 50 -9.40 6.46 7.84
N GLY A 51 -9.52 7.62 7.18
CA GLY A 51 -9.98 8.86 7.79
C GLY A 51 -9.01 9.47 8.81
N ARG A 52 -7.73 9.12 8.74
CA ARG A 52 -6.65 9.70 9.57
C ARG A 52 -5.43 10.03 8.72
N THR A 53 -4.64 10.99 9.17
CA THR A 53 -3.35 11.29 8.54
C THR A 53 -2.36 10.17 8.84
N LEU A 54 -1.81 9.58 7.77
CA LEU A 54 -0.69 8.66 7.83
C LEU A 54 0.56 9.37 7.29
N ASP A 55 1.67 9.27 8.02
CA ASP A 55 2.92 9.89 7.60
C ASP A 55 3.72 8.91 6.73
N ALA A 56 3.92 9.26 5.47
CA ALA A 56 4.68 8.44 4.52
C ALA A 56 6.15 8.23 4.97
N THR A 57 6.68 9.10 5.83
CA THR A 57 8.03 8.95 6.39
C THR A 57 8.14 7.81 7.42
N GLU A 58 7.00 7.35 7.96
CA GLU A 58 6.95 6.15 8.80
C GLU A 58 7.07 4.86 7.98
N ILE A 59 6.88 4.94 6.66
CA ILE A 59 7.01 3.79 5.76
C ILE A 59 8.48 3.53 5.48
N VAL A 60 9.04 2.54 6.18
CA VAL A 60 10.36 1.97 5.88
C VAL A 60 10.17 0.82 4.89
N GLU A 61 10.83 0.87 3.73
CA GLU A 61 10.62 -0.08 2.60
C GLU A 61 10.65 -1.56 3.02
N ASN A 62 11.42 -1.89 4.05
CA ASN A 62 11.57 -3.25 4.55
C ASN A 62 10.36 -3.75 5.38
N ASP A 63 9.63 -2.85 6.05
CA ASP A 63 8.53 -3.17 6.96
C ASP A 63 7.15 -3.11 6.29
N PHE A 64 7.08 -2.59 5.06
CA PHE A 64 5.82 -2.33 4.35
C PHE A 64 5.81 -2.84 2.90
N ASP A 65 6.65 -3.81 2.58
CA ASP A 65 6.86 -4.32 1.22
C ASP A 65 5.63 -4.94 0.55
N THR A 66 4.57 -5.26 1.31
CA THR A 66 3.37 -5.88 0.76
C THR A 66 2.11 -5.06 1.07
N VAL A 67 1.08 -5.22 0.24
CA VAL A 67 -0.24 -4.59 0.45
C VAL A 67 -0.79 -4.93 1.83
N ASN A 68 -0.65 -6.17 2.29
CA ASN A 68 -1.14 -6.59 3.60
C ASN A 68 -0.46 -5.83 4.75
N LEU A 69 0.85 -5.60 4.67
CA LEU A 69 1.60 -4.84 5.67
C LEU A 69 1.18 -3.37 5.68
N LEU A 70 1.02 -2.76 4.51
CA LEU A 70 0.52 -1.38 4.37
C LEU A 70 -0.88 -1.20 4.95
N VAL A 71 -1.78 -2.17 4.73
CA VAL A 71 -3.14 -2.14 5.29
C VAL A 71 -3.13 -2.32 6.81
N GLN A 72 -2.30 -3.23 7.34
CA GLN A 72 -2.15 -3.41 8.78
C GLN A 72 -1.66 -2.12 9.45
N TRP A 73 -0.64 -1.49 8.88
CA TRP A 73 -0.15 -0.19 9.32
C TRP A 73 -1.23 0.90 9.30
N ALA A 74 -1.95 1.02 8.18
CA ALA A 74 -2.99 2.03 8.02
C ALA A 74 -4.16 1.85 8.99
N THR A 75 -4.52 0.60 9.30
CA THR A 75 -5.61 0.27 10.22
C THR A 75 -5.17 0.26 11.69
N GLY A 76 -3.87 0.34 11.97
CA GLY A 76 -3.34 0.24 13.33
C GLY A 76 -3.53 -1.16 13.93
N ALA A 77 -3.70 -2.17 13.08
CA ALA A 77 -3.70 -3.56 13.51
C ALA A 77 -2.26 -3.91 13.90
N SER A 78 -1.97 -3.90 15.20
CA SER A 78 -0.69 -4.35 15.74
C SER A 78 -0.44 -5.80 15.34
N ALA A 79 0.75 -6.10 14.84
CA ALA A 79 1.30 -7.45 14.82
C ALA A 79 1.44 -8.01 16.24
#